data_AF-A0AAP5JWF9-F1
#
_entry.id   AF-A0AAP5JWF9-F1
#
_cell.length_a   1.000
_cell.length_b   1.000
_cell.length_c   1.000
_cell.angle_alpha   90.00
_cell.angle_beta   90.00
_cell.angle_gamma   90.00
#
_symmetry.space_group_name_H-M   'P 1'
#
loop_
_entity.id
_entity.type
_entity.pdbx_description
1 polymer ?
#
loop_
_entity_poly.entity_id
_entity_poly.type
_entity_poly.pdbx_seq_one_letter_code
_entity_poly.pdbx_strand_id
1 'polypeptide(L)' 'MDRALERFGQHVTDHLSPSTVKRIVAGNGKAEKEDVAEEVRKLLGLPLDHVFASDDESDACAVVLAWLIQNGVIDT' A
#
# COMPACT_ATOMS: atom_id res chain seq x y z
N MET A 1 -20.57 -3.98 -4.97
CA MET A 1 -20.34 -2.84 -5.89
C MET A 1 -20.14 -1.60 -5.02
N ASP A 2 -18.98 -0.96 -5.17
CA ASP A 2 -18.64 0.24 -4.40
C ASP A 2 -19.33 1.46 -5.03
N ARG A 3 -20.36 1.95 -4.33
CA ARG A 3 -21.20 3.06 -4.83
C ARG A 3 -20.45 4.38 -4.90
N ALA A 4 -19.33 4.54 -4.18
CA ALA A 4 -18.55 5.77 -4.21
C ALA A 4 -17.73 5.85 -5.51
N LEU A 5 -17.08 4.75 -5.90
CA LEU A 5 -16.27 4.68 -7.12
C LEU A 5 -17.13 4.77 -8.39
N GLU A 6 -18.31 4.17 -8.41
CA GLU A 6 -19.26 4.25 -9.54
C GLU A 6 -19.63 5.69 -9.90
N ARG A 7 -19.73 6.59 -8.91
CA ARG A 7 -20.02 8.03 -9.16
C ARG A 7 -18.95 8.71 -10.00
N PHE A 8 -17.74 8.17 -9.99
CA PHE A 8 -16.60 8.64 -10.78
C PHE A 8 -16.32 7.76 -12.01
N GLY A 9 -17.19 6.80 -12.32
CA GLY A 9 -16.99 5.85 -13.42
C GLY A 9 -15.83 4.87 -13.17
N GLN A 10 -15.37 4.73 -11.92
CA GLN A 10 -14.28 3.84 -11.55
C GLN A 10 -14.83 2.51 -11.04
N HIS A 11 -14.06 1.45 -11.26
CA HIS A 11 -14.37 0.10 -10.77
C HIS A 11 -13.10 -0.57 -10.24
N VAL A 12 -13.27 -1.43 -9.24
CA VAL A 12 -12.17 -2.23 -8.68
C VAL A 12 -11.91 -3.41 -9.61
N THR A 13 -10.70 -3.52 -10.13
CA THR A 13 -10.26 -4.64 -10.98
C THR A 13 -9.63 -5.76 -10.15
N ASP A 14 -8.88 -5.38 -9.12
CA ASP A 14 -8.09 -6.30 -8.31
C ASP A 14 -8.38 -6.10 -6.83
N HIS A 15 -8.46 -7.22 -6.11
CA HIS A 15 -8.67 -7.22 -4.66
C HIS A 15 -7.42 -7.75 -3.95
N LEU A 16 -6.71 -6.85 -3.27
CA LEU A 16 -5.62 -7.20 -2.38
C LEU A 16 -6.14 -7.25 -0.94
N SER A 17 -5.97 -8.40 -0.27
CA SER A 17 -6.29 -8.49 1.15
C SER A 17 -5.25 -7.76 2.00
N PRO A 18 -5.61 -7.23 3.19
CA PRO A 18 -4.66 -6.51 4.05
C PRO A 18 -3.39 -7.31 4.37
N SER A 19 -3.52 -8.61 4.66
CA SER A 19 -2.36 -9.48 4.93
C SER A 19 -1.49 -9.71 3.69
N THR A 20 -2.05 -9.63 2.49
CA THR A 20 -1.29 -9.72 1.24
C THR A 20 -0.48 -8.45 1.01
N VAL A 21 -1.09 -7.27 1.21
CA VAL A 21 -0.39 -5.99 1.14
C VAL A 21 0.78 -5.97 2.11
N LYS A 22 0.53 -6.30 3.38
CA LYS A 22 1.58 -6.38 4.43
C LYS A 22 2.71 -7.33 4.07
N ARG A 23 2.39 -8.52 3.54
CA ARG A 23 3.39 -9.51 3.13
C ARG A 23 4.24 -9.02 1.95
N ILE A 24 3.65 -8.34 0.98
CA ILE A 24 4.37 -7.86 -0.21
C ILE A 24 5.27 -6.67 0.15
N VAL A 25 4.73 -5.70 0.90
CA VAL A 25 5.43 -4.45 1.21
C VAL A 25 6.45 -4.64 2.34
N ALA A 26 6.05 -5.30 3.43
CA ALA A 26 6.87 -5.43 4.64
C ALA A 26 7.42 -6.84 4.87
N GLY A 27 7.27 -7.75 3.90
CA GLY A 27 7.76 -9.13 3.98
C GLY A 27 6.97 -10.02 4.97
N ASN A 28 6.08 -9.47 5.79
CA ASN A 28 5.32 -10.19 6.82
C ASN A 28 3.84 -9.79 6.82
N GLY A 29 2.95 -10.77 6.63
CA GLY A 29 1.49 -10.53 6.64
C GLY A 29 0.91 -10.10 7.99
N LYS A 30 1.71 -10.17 9.07
CA LYS A 30 1.38 -9.70 10.43
C LYS A 30 2.12 -8.42 10.82
N ALA A 31 2.76 -7.74 9.87
CA ALA A 31 3.39 -6.45 10.12
C ALA A 31 2.41 -5.48 10.79
N GLU A 32 2.88 -4.68 11.73
CA GLU A 32 2.10 -3.61 12.33
C GLU A 32 2.05 -2.40 11.39
N LYS A 33 1.26 -1.40 11.74
CA LYS A 33 1.09 -0.22 10.87
C LYS A 33 2.39 0.55 10.70
N GLU A 34 3.17 0.63 11.77
CA GLU A 34 4.46 1.30 11.81
C GLU A 34 5.48 0.62 10.90
N ASP A 35 5.51 -0.72 10.89
CA ASP A 35 6.37 -1.51 10.01
C ASP A 35 6.05 -1.23 8.52
N VAL A 36 4.76 -1.18 8.18
CA VAL A 36 4.30 -0.89 6.81
C VAL A 36 4.70 0.53 6.42
N ALA A 37 4.48 1.52 7.30
CA ALA A 37 4.84 2.90 7.03
C ALA A 37 6.35 3.07 6.82
N GLU A 38 7.19 2.37 7.61
CA GLU A 38 8.65 2.38 7.45
C GLU A 38 9.08 1.81 6.10
N GLU A 39 8.47 0.71 5.64
CA GLU A 39 8.81 0.10 4.35
C GLU A 39 8.30 0.93 3.16
N VAL A 40 7.11 1.53 3.28
CA VAL A 40 6.63 2.55 2.32
C VAL A 40 7.62 3.72 2.23
N ARG A 41 8.15 4.14 3.40
CA ARG A 41 9.40 4.91 3.58
C ARG A 41 10.43 4.73 2.49
N LYS A 42 10.98 3.52 2.56
CA LYS A 42 12.14 3.03 1.81
C LYS A 42 11.80 2.89 0.34
N LEU A 43 10.66 2.27 0.01
CA LEU A 43 10.22 2.03 -1.36
C LEU A 43 9.98 3.33 -2.14
N LEU A 44 9.48 4.37 -1.48
CA LEU A 44 9.27 5.69 -2.10
C LEU A 44 10.52 6.57 -2.10
N GLY A 45 11.63 6.13 -1.49
CA GLY A 45 12.84 6.93 -1.34
C GLY A 45 12.62 8.19 -0.48
N LEU A 46 11.65 8.16 0.44
CA LEU A 46 11.37 9.28 1.33
C LEU A 46 12.37 9.31 2.49
N PRO A 47 12.60 10.49 3.10
CA PRO A 47 13.35 10.57 4.35
C PRO A 47 12.74 9.66 5.43
N LEU A 48 13.58 9.01 6.25
CA LEU A 48 13.12 8.13 7.33
C LEU A 48 12.30 8.88 8.39
N ASP A 49 12.53 10.18 8.53
CA ASP A 49 11.81 11.10 9.42
C ASP A 49 10.62 11.80 8.75
N HIS A 50 10.27 11.44 7.50
CA HIS A 50 9.00 11.85 6.94
C HIS A 50 7.87 11.43 7.90
N VAL A 51 6.79 12.21 7.95
CA VAL A 51 5.64 11.91 8.82
C VAL A 51 4.41 11.93 7.94
N PHE A 52 3.72 10.79 7.86
CA PHE A 52 2.41 10.72 7.23
C PHE A 52 1.40 11.45 8.13
N ALA A 53 0.45 12.16 7.52
CA ALA A 53 -0.57 12.88 8.28
C ALA A 53 -1.55 11.92 8.98
N SER A 54 -1.73 10.72 8.43
CA SER A 54 -2.47 9.62 9.05
C SER A 54 -1.98 8.25 8.54
N ASP A 55 -2.35 7.19 9.26
CA ASP A 55 -2.09 5.81 8.83
C ASP A 55 -2.71 5.52 7.44
N ASP A 56 -3.84 6.16 7.11
CA ASP A 56 -4.54 5.95 5.84
C ASP A 56 -3.68 6.38 4.64
N GLU A 57 -2.83 7.40 4.79
CA GLU A 57 -1.91 7.84 3.73
C GLU A 57 -0.87 6.75 3.43
N SER A 58 -0.23 6.21 4.47
CA SER A 58 0.72 5.11 4.31
C SER A 58 0.04 3.82 3.81
N ASP A 59 -1.17 3.51 4.27
CA ASP A 59 -1.92 2.34 3.84
C ASP A 59 -2.33 2.47 2.35
N ALA A 60 -2.75 3.66 1.91
CA ALA A 60 -3.04 3.91 0.50
C ALA A 60 -1.80 3.73 -0.38
N CYS A 61 -0.65 4.26 0.03
CA CYS A 61 0.62 4.03 -0.65
C CYS A 61 0.98 2.54 -0.69
N ALA A 62 0.84 1.83 0.42
CA ALA A 62 1.14 0.41 0.52
C ALA A 62 0.30 -0.44 -0.44
N VAL A 63 -1.00 -0.15 -0.61
CA VAL A 63 -1.86 -0.86 -1.56
C VAL A 63 -1.36 -0.71 -3.00
N VAL A 64 -0.99 0.52 -3.40
CA VAL A 64 -0.48 0.79 -4.75
C VAL A 64 0.88 0.10 -4.97
N LEU A 65 1.81 0.25 -4.02
CA LEU A 65 3.12 -0.38 -4.08
C LEU A 65 3.01 -1.91 -4.15
N ALA A 66 2.15 -2.51 -3.34
CA ALA A 66 1.90 -3.94 -3.37
C ALA A 66 1.43 -4.42 -4.74
N TRP A 67 0.52 -3.69 -5.38
CA TRP A 67 0.05 -4.02 -6.73
C TRP A 67 1.18 -3.89 -7.76
N LEU A 68 1.98 -2.81 -7.71
CA LEU A 68 3.09 -2.58 -8.64
C LEU A 68 4.16 -3.68 -8.53
N ILE A 69 4.53 -4.06 -7.30
CA ILE A 69 5.49 -5.14 -7.03
C ILE A 69 4.93 -6.48 -7.50
N GLN A 70 3.67 -6.78 -7.18
CA GLN A 70 3.02 -8.03 -7.60
C GLN A 70 2.97 -8.18 -9.12
N ASN A 71 2.82 -7.07 -9.85
CA ASN A 71 2.77 -7.07 -11.31
C ASN A 71 4.14 -6.86 -11.98
N GLY A 72 5.23 -6.85 -11.20
CA GLY A 72 6.59 -6.70 -11.73
C GLY A 72 6.85 -5.35 -12.41
N VAL A 73 6.11 -4.30 -12.02
CA VAL A 73 6.29 -2.94 -12.53
C VAL A 73 7.47 -2.27 -11.83
N ILE A 74 7.69 -2.59 -10.55
CA ILE A 74 8.82 -2.16 -9.73
C ILE A 74 9.35 -3.33 -8.90
N ASP A 75 10.60 -3.22 -8.46
CA ASP A 75 11.24 -4.14 -7.51
C ASP A 75 11.21 -3.56 -6.08
N THR A 76 11.41 -4.42 -5.09
CA THR A 76 11.55 -4.06 -3.67
C THR A 76 12.97 -3.69 -3.29
#